data_AF-A0A812I6G1-F1
#
_entry.id   AF-A0A812I6G1-F1
#
_cell.length_a   1.000
_cell.length_b   1.000
_cell.length_c   1.000
_cell.angle_alpha   90.00
_cell.angle_beta   90.00
_cell.angle_gamma   90.00
#
_symmetry.space_group_name_H-M   'P 1'
#
loop_
_entity.id
_entity.type
_entity.pdbx_description
1 polymer ?
#
loop_
_entity_poly.entity_id
_entity_poly.type
_entity_poly.pdbx_seq_one_letter_code
_entity_poly.pdbx_strand_id
1 'polypeptide(L)'
;MADEAPSPPEPGNEVRPQRRCGRRAVLSTGTAVAVCIFFVAGALRVRHTAGAPVPAPPAPSRTLTVPGSDLATSNLWESSAELQGQSLYRPLPSSCFQQVRCSFLREANKYEHRSSSELSDTLAIQFGVGPRFLRRTLGFLLGNASQKHAEERRSFLYREFLRRGCGPELIPECRYNRSLLSPAVESALSRLLREAPVGKGDSQALRTWEKELLPMVGTHVQIGSERGAELNLLASSQVVTDNAGTCFSADLCALLAPLLKWLPKTLSCNTGVCHNSQTRISDEHLLCAFRGGDPQATFECDPQSWTNTSRTNFLLSGDPTQPASTYRYRWEEVSVILDRMGLPEAAQALDLLSSFRACHGEGRLWKADSTGVYKCECNLQCGNGQLQKDSCTCECPGDAWHGWAGATCATTYGKCIKGKGTGGVDPFHAVGHACDSGNECSTSTASTTCKATEVCCLTGFNALCCKFGSTCDCGPWTCACVDGDDISQMLV
;
A
#
# COMPACT_ATOMS: atom_id res chain seq x y z
N MET A 1 -51.86 -46.64 11.25
CA MET A 1 -50.51 -47.06 11.67
C MET A 1 -49.54 -46.39 10.73
N ALA A 2 -49.16 -45.16 11.09
CA ALA A 2 -48.16 -44.37 10.41
C ALA A 2 -47.18 -43.97 11.51
N ASP A 3 -45.95 -44.48 11.44
CA ASP A 3 -44.90 -44.22 12.40
C ASP A 3 -44.21 -42.89 12.05
N GLU A 4 -44.22 -41.98 13.02
CA GLU A 4 -43.50 -40.71 13.03
C GLU A 4 -41.99 -40.96 13.19
N ALA A 5 -41.18 -40.32 12.33
CA ALA A 5 -39.74 -40.27 12.48
C ALA A 5 -39.34 -39.16 13.49
N PRO A 6 -38.30 -39.37 14.32
CA PRO A 6 -37.94 -38.43 15.37
C PRO A 6 -37.07 -37.26 14.87
N SER A 7 -37.33 -36.09 15.44
CA SER A 7 -36.61 -34.83 15.23
C SER A 7 -35.16 -34.87 15.75
N PRO A 8 -34.24 -34.08 15.16
CA PRO A 8 -32.85 -34.00 15.62
C PRO A 8 -32.70 -33.09 16.87
N PRO A 9 -31.63 -33.27 17.68
CA PRO A 9 -31.43 -32.53 18.92
C PRO A 9 -30.81 -31.14 18.70
N GLU A 10 -31.16 -30.23 19.60
CA GLU A 10 -30.59 -28.87 19.72
C GLU A 10 -29.10 -28.87 20.10
N PRO A 11 -28.31 -27.88 19.65
CA PRO A 11 -26.91 -27.75 20.04
C PRO A 11 -26.76 -27.13 21.45
N GLY A 12 -26.07 -27.86 22.32
CA GLY A 12 -25.78 -27.48 23.70
C GLY A 12 -24.67 -26.43 23.85
N ASN A 13 -24.95 -25.51 24.79
CA ASN A 13 -24.09 -24.65 25.60
C ASN A 13 -22.57 -24.58 25.33
N GLU A 14 -22.13 -23.36 25.01
CA GLU A 14 -20.77 -22.84 25.11
C GLU A 14 -20.13 -23.06 26.49
N VAL A 15 -18.99 -23.74 26.52
CA VAL A 15 -18.09 -23.83 27.68
C VAL A 15 -17.11 -22.66 27.65
N ARG A 16 -17.25 -21.72 28.59
CA ARG A 16 -16.23 -20.68 28.83
C ARG A 16 -14.98 -21.28 29.51
N PRO A 17 -13.76 -20.93 29.07
CA PRO A 17 -12.56 -21.36 29.79
C PRO A 17 -12.35 -20.53 31.06
N GLN A 18 -12.37 -21.20 32.22
CA GLN A 18 -11.91 -20.65 33.49
C GLN A 18 -10.38 -20.49 33.47
N ARG A 19 -9.89 -19.26 33.72
CA ARG A 19 -8.47 -19.00 33.98
C ARG A 19 -8.13 -19.40 35.43
N ARG A 20 -7.24 -20.38 35.60
CA ARG A 20 -6.62 -20.69 36.89
C ARG A 20 -5.35 -19.86 37.08
N CYS A 21 -5.33 -19.00 38.11
CA CYS A 21 -4.10 -18.42 38.63
C CYS A 21 -3.52 -19.34 39.72
N GLY A 22 -2.36 -19.95 39.46
CA GLY A 22 -1.60 -20.67 40.47
C GLY A 22 -0.78 -19.71 41.32
N ARG A 23 -1.06 -19.64 42.63
CA ARG A 23 -0.20 -18.99 43.62
C ARG A 23 0.97 -19.92 43.97
N ARG A 24 2.20 -19.43 43.87
CA ARG A 24 3.32 -19.89 44.71
C ARG A 24 3.86 -18.69 45.47
N ALA A 25 3.86 -18.81 46.79
CA ALA A 25 4.45 -17.87 47.72
C ALA A 25 5.94 -18.17 47.89
N VAL A 26 6.78 -17.14 47.81
CA VAL A 26 8.09 -17.10 48.46
C VAL A 26 8.23 -15.69 49.05
N LEU A 27 8.45 -15.64 50.37
CA LEU A 27 8.76 -14.43 51.12
C LEU A 27 10.22 -14.01 50.84
N SER A 28 10.45 -12.74 50.50
CA SER A 28 11.48 -11.93 51.16
C SER A 28 11.23 -10.44 50.90
N THR A 29 11.35 -9.67 51.97
CA THR A 29 11.17 -8.23 52.12
C THR A 29 12.06 -7.37 51.21
N GLY A 30 11.45 -6.45 50.47
CA GLY A 30 12.12 -5.40 49.71
C GLY A 30 11.16 -4.80 48.69
N THR A 31 10.82 -3.52 48.85
CA THR A 31 9.86 -2.76 48.02
C THR A 31 10.34 -2.69 46.56
N ALA A 32 9.96 -3.68 45.77
CA ALA A 32 10.02 -3.62 44.31
C ALA A 32 8.67 -3.10 43.80
N VAL A 33 8.67 -1.90 43.22
CA VAL A 33 7.56 -1.43 42.38
C VAL A 33 7.55 -2.31 41.14
N ALA A 34 6.74 -3.38 41.18
CA ALA A 34 6.46 -4.20 40.00
C ALA A 34 5.59 -3.38 39.05
N VAL A 35 6.23 -2.71 38.09
CA VAL A 35 5.54 -2.17 36.91
C VAL A 35 5.10 -3.38 36.09
N CYS A 36 3.83 -3.78 36.25
CA CYS A 36 3.18 -4.69 35.32
C CYS A 36 3.07 -3.98 33.96
N ILE A 37 4.06 -4.20 33.09
CA ILE A 37 3.95 -3.85 31.67
C ILE A 37 2.92 -4.81 31.08
N PHE A 38 1.69 -4.32 30.94
CA PHE A 38 0.69 -4.99 30.12
C PHE A 38 1.17 -4.92 28.67
N PHE A 39 1.56 -6.06 28.11
CA PHE A 39 1.52 -6.24 26.67
C PHE A 39 0.06 -6.15 26.25
N VAL A 40 -0.38 -4.96 25.86
CA VAL A 40 -1.50 -4.84 24.94
C VAL A 40 -0.94 -5.29 23.61
N ALA A 41 -0.95 -6.60 23.36
CA ALA A 41 -0.94 -7.10 21.99
C ALA A 41 -2.19 -6.51 21.36
N GLY A 42 -2.05 -5.37 20.68
CA GLY A 42 -3.09 -4.86 19.81
C GLY A 42 -3.44 -6.01 18.89
N ALA A 43 -4.67 -6.51 18.99
CA ALA A 43 -5.11 -7.62 18.17
C ALA A 43 -4.95 -7.19 16.70
N LEU A 44 -3.93 -7.71 16.02
CA LEU A 44 -3.78 -7.53 14.58
C LEU A 44 -5.10 -7.99 13.97
N ARG A 45 -5.87 -7.05 13.43
CA ARG A 45 -7.07 -7.37 12.68
C ARG A 45 -6.61 -7.85 11.31
N VAL A 46 -6.32 -9.14 11.21
CA VAL A 46 -6.22 -9.81 9.91
C VAL A 46 -7.61 -9.75 9.30
N ARG A 47 -7.79 -8.92 8.26
CA ARG A 47 -9.00 -8.97 7.45
C ARG A 47 -8.88 -10.20 6.55
N HIS A 48 -9.57 -11.27 6.93
CA HIS A 48 -9.77 -12.41 6.06
C HIS A 48 -10.92 -12.11 5.11
N THR A 49 -10.61 -11.84 3.84
CA THR A 49 -11.59 -12.00 2.75
C THR A 49 -11.43 -13.41 2.21
N ALA A 50 -12.28 -14.34 2.66
CA ALA A 50 -12.41 -15.61 1.97
C ALA A 50 -12.91 -15.32 0.54
N GLY A 51 -12.08 -15.60 -0.47
CA GLY A 51 -12.49 -15.46 -1.86
C GLY A 51 -13.77 -16.27 -2.10
N ALA A 52 -14.81 -15.63 -2.63
CA ALA A 52 -16.02 -16.35 -3.00
C ALA A 52 -15.67 -17.45 -4.02
N PRO A 53 -16.28 -18.64 -3.95
CA PRO A 53 -16.06 -19.70 -4.93
C PRO A 53 -16.37 -19.16 -6.32
N VAL A 54 -15.36 -19.19 -7.19
CA VAL A 54 -15.48 -18.73 -8.58
C VAL A 54 -16.42 -19.69 -9.31
N PRO A 55 -17.53 -19.20 -9.92
CA PRO A 55 -18.43 -20.06 -10.69
C PRO A 55 -17.66 -20.77 -11.81
N ALA A 56 -17.96 -22.05 -12.01
CA ALA A 56 -17.35 -22.85 -13.06
C ALA A 56 -17.59 -22.19 -14.44
N PRO A 57 -16.55 -22.01 -15.27
CA PRO A 57 -16.69 -21.32 -16.55
C PRO A 57 -17.60 -22.12 -17.49
N PRO A 58 -18.47 -21.45 -18.28
CA PRO A 58 -19.31 -22.10 -19.27
C PRO A 58 -18.46 -22.80 -20.34
N ALA A 59 -19.02 -23.84 -20.96
CA ALA A 59 -18.38 -24.58 -22.06
C ALA A 59 -17.89 -23.62 -23.15
N PRO A 60 -16.71 -23.87 -23.78
CA PRO A 60 -16.07 -22.91 -24.66
C PRO A 60 -16.95 -22.64 -25.89
N SER A 61 -17.56 -21.45 -25.95
CA SER A 61 -18.06 -20.92 -27.21
C SER A 61 -16.89 -20.76 -28.17
N ARG A 62 -17.09 -21.14 -29.44
CA ARG A 62 -16.07 -20.99 -30.50
C ARG A 62 -15.63 -19.52 -30.72
N THR A 63 -16.38 -18.57 -30.16
CA THR A 63 -16.04 -17.17 -30.06
C THR A 63 -15.49 -16.87 -28.66
N LEU A 64 -14.26 -16.36 -28.59
CA LEU A 64 -13.69 -15.81 -27.36
C LEU A 64 -13.98 -14.31 -27.32
N THR A 65 -14.60 -13.86 -26.23
CA THR A 65 -14.68 -12.45 -25.89
C THR A 65 -13.41 -12.05 -25.17
N VAL A 66 -12.91 -10.85 -25.48
CA VAL A 66 -11.74 -10.29 -24.82
C VAL A 66 -12.22 -9.12 -23.97
N PRO A 67 -12.52 -9.34 -22.67
CA PRO A 67 -13.12 -8.31 -21.85
C PRO A 67 -12.16 -7.13 -21.68
N GLY A 68 -12.73 -5.93 -21.79
CA GLY A 68 -12.12 -4.72 -21.27
C GLY A 68 -12.14 -4.69 -19.74
N SER A 69 -11.21 -3.99 -19.11
CA SER A 69 -11.22 -3.80 -17.66
C SER A 69 -10.68 -2.42 -17.29
N ASP A 70 -11.34 -1.75 -16.35
CA ASP A 70 -10.88 -0.47 -15.81
C ASP A 70 -9.88 -0.69 -14.67
N LEU A 71 -8.62 -0.94 -15.03
CA LEU A 71 -7.60 -1.30 -14.05
C LEU A 71 -7.33 -0.21 -13.01
N ALA A 72 -7.58 1.07 -13.34
CA ALA A 72 -7.47 2.19 -12.41
C ALA A 72 -8.40 2.05 -11.19
N THR A 73 -9.55 1.41 -11.40
CA THR A 73 -10.56 1.18 -10.36
C THR A 73 -10.73 -0.29 -10.02
N SER A 74 -9.91 -1.20 -10.54
CA SER A 74 -9.95 -2.61 -10.13
C SER A 74 -9.07 -2.83 -8.89
N ASN A 75 -9.49 -3.75 -8.02
CA ASN A 75 -8.58 -4.32 -7.03
C ASN A 75 -7.80 -5.47 -7.66
N LEU A 76 -6.65 -5.14 -8.24
CA LEU A 76 -5.81 -6.14 -8.88
C LEU A 76 -5.22 -7.12 -7.88
N TRP A 77 -5.23 -6.86 -6.57
CA TRP A 77 -4.65 -7.73 -5.53
C TRP A 77 -5.44 -9.03 -5.31
N GLU A 78 -6.77 -8.96 -5.35
CA GLU A 78 -7.63 -10.12 -5.05
C GLU A 78 -7.97 -10.93 -6.32
N SER A 79 -7.75 -10.38 -7.52
CA SER A 79 -7.97 -11.01 -8.85
C SER A 79 -9.37 -11.57 -9.16
N SER A 80 -10.26 -11.66 -8.18
CA SER A 80 -11.64 -12.11 -8.33
C SER A 80 -12.59 -10.97 -8.73
N ALA A 81 -12.16 -9.72 -8.60
CA ALA A 81 -13.00 -8.56 -8.82
C ALA A 81 -12.96 -8.10 -10.29
N GLU A 82 -13.95 -8.58 -11.04
CA GLU A 82 -14.65 -7.81 -12.08
C GLU A 82 -13.88 -7.58 -13.38
N LEU A 83 -13.72 -8.64 -14.18
CA LEU A 83 -13.68 -8.52 -15.64
C LEU A 83 -15.07 -8.09 -16.17
N GLN A 84 -15.59 -6.96 -15.68
CA GLN A 84 -16.88 -6.40 -16.05
C GLN A 84 -16.65 -5.31 -17.09
N GLY A 85 -16.43 -5.72 -18.34
CA GLY A 85 -16.35 -4.82 -19.48
C GLY A 85 -16.89 -5.50 -20.72
N GLN A 86 -17.49 -4.72 -21.62
CA GLN A 86 -17.76 -5.20 -22.96
C GLN A 86 -16.43 -5.44 -23.68
N SER A 87 -16.45 -6.35 -24.65
CA SER A 87 -15.28 -6.60 -25.48
C SER A 87 -15.02 -5.39 -26.37
N LEU A 88 -13.77 -4.92 -26.41
CA LEU A 88 -13.32 -3.90 -27.37
C LEU A 88 -13.61 -4.35 -28.82
N TYR A 89 -13.45 -5.64 -29.06
CA TYR A 89 -13.63 -6.29 -30.35
C TYR A 89 -15.02 -6.90 -30.48
N ARG A 90 -15.49 -7.05 -31.73
CA ARG A 90 -16.52 -8.03 -32.07
C ARG A 90 -16.03 -9.46 -31.72
N PRO A 91 -16.93 -10.47 -31.63
CA PRO A 91 -16.52 -11.85 -31.39
C PRO A 91 -15.38 -12.29 -32.33
N LEU A 92 -14.26 -12.67 -31.75
CA LEU A 92 -13.04 -12.99 -32.50
C LEU A 92 -13.00 -14.47 -32.90
N PRO A 93 -12.55 -14.80 -34.12
CA PRO A 93 -12.32 -16.18 -34.51
C PRO A 93 -11.14 -16.78 -33.74
N SER A 94 -11.10 -18.10 -33.61
CA SER A 94 -9.99 -18.81 -32.95
C SER A 94 -8.63 -18.56 -33.61
N SER A 95 -8.60 -18.22 -34.91
CA SER A 95 -7.37 -17.84 -35.63
C SER A 95 -6.72 -16.57 -35.11
N CYS A 96 -7.44 -15.73 -34.36
CA CYS A 96 -6.88 -14.56 -33.69
C CYS A 96 -6.09 -14.91 -32.44
N PHE A 97 -6.09 -16.16 -32.01
CA PHE A 97 -5.45 -16.59 -30.79
C PHE A 97 -4.34 -17.60 -31.10
N GLN A 98 -3.14 -17.31 -30.62
CA GLN A 98 -2.03 -18.24 -30.69
C GLN A 98 -1.78 -18.87 -29.33
N GLN A 99 -1.53 -20.18 -29.31
CA GLN A 99 -1.11 -20.86 -28.10
C GLN A 99 0.32 -20.46 -27.77
N VAL A 100 0.51 -19.75 -26.67
CA VAL A 100 1.85 -19.37 -26.20
C VAL A 100 2.44 -20.54 -25.42
N ARG A 101 3.66 -20.93 -25.80
CA ARG A 101 4.45 -21.88 -25.02
C ARG A 101 5.13 -21.14 -23.90
N CYS A 102 4.89 -21.59 -22.67
CA CYS A 102 5.55 -21.07 -21.49
C CYS A 102 6.25 -22.20 -20.77
N SER A 103 7.47 -21.94 -20.32
CA SER A 103 8.17 -22.88 -19.45
C SER A 103 7.46 -22.95 -18.10
N PHE A 104 7.45 -24.15 -17.54
CA PHE A 104 7.22 -24.36 -16.13
C PHE A 104 8.20 -23.47 -15.34
N LEU A 105 7.67 -22.64 -14.45
CA LEU A 105 8.47 -21.71 -13.67
C LEU A 105 7.93 -21.68 -12.25
N ARG A 106 8.77 -22.02 -11.28
CA ARG A 106 8.53 -21.76 -9.87
C ARG A 106 9.42 -20.62 -9.44
N GLU A 107 8.84 -19.59 -8.86
CA GLU A 107 9.59 -18.44 -8.39
C GLU A 107 9.04 -17.98 -7.04
N ALA A 108 9.95 -17.62 -6.15
CA ALA A 108 9.64 -17.06 -4.85
C ALA A 108 10.47 -15.78 -4.69
N ASN A 109 9.79 -14.65 -4.60
CA ASN A 109 10.38 -13.33 -4.55
C ASN A 109 10.01 -12.62 -3.26
N LYS A 110 10.94 -11.78 -2.82
CA LYS A 110 10.77 -10.88 -1.69
C LYS A 110 11.14 -9.47 -2.13
N TYR A 111 10.37 -8.50 -1.68
CA TYR A 111 10.62 -7.10 -1.93
C TYR A 111 10.42 -6.34 -0.64
N GLU A 112 11.41 -5.56 -0.26
CA GLU A 112 11.30 -4.57 0.81
C GLU A 112 11.20 -3.21 0.14
N HIS A 113 10.21 -2.43 0.54
CA HIS A 113 9.95 -1.11 -0.02
C HIS A 113 9.99 -0.10 1.12
N ARG A 114 10.66 1.01 0.84
CA ARG A 114 10.80 2.13 1.76
C ARG A 114 9.64 3.12 1.66
N SER A 115 8.87 3.05 0.57
CA SER A 115 7.73 3.93 0.30
C SER A 115 6.60 3.20 -0.44
N SER A 116 5.40 3.82 -0.46
CA SER A 116 4.31 3.36 -1.33
C SER A 116 4.62 3.47 -2.82
N SER A 117 5.50 4.40 -3.23
CA SER A 117 5.88 4.55 -4.64
C SER A 117 6.67 3.34 -5.11
N GLU A 118 7.68 2.92 -4.34
CA GLU A 118 8.45 1.71 -4.65
C GLU A 118 7.55 0.46 -4.70
N LEU A 119 6.58 0.36 -3.77
CA LEU A 119 5.59 -0.72 -3.80
C LEU A 119 4.71 -0.64 -5.06
N SER A 120 4.24 0.56 -5.42
CA SER A 120 3.47 0.82 -6.63
C SER A 120 4.21 0.36 -7.87
N ASP A 121 5.47 0.75 -8.04
CA ASP A 121 6.28 0.41 -9.21
C ASP A 121 6.52 -1.10 -9.30
N THR A 122 6.79 -1.75 -8.16
CA THR A 122 6.93 -3.20 -8.10
C THR A 122 5.64 -3.89 -8.53
N LEU A 123 4.49 -3.47 -8.00
CA LEU A 123 3.18 -4.02 -8.39
C LEU A 123 2.84 -3.71 -9.86
N ALA A 124 3.26 -2.56 -10.39
CA ALA A 124 3.02 -2.13 -11.77
C ALA A 124 3.70 -3.09 -12.74
N ILE A 125 4.98 -3.39 -12.50
CA ILE A 125 5.74 -4.40 -13.24
C ILE A 125 5.10 -5.78 -13.12
N GLN A 126 4.66 -6.16 -11.91
CA GLN A 126 4.05 -7.46 -11.68
C GLN A 126 2.73 -7.64 -12.44
N PHE A 127 1.86 -6.64 -12.41
CA PHE A 127 0.58 -6.69 -13.13
C PHE A 127 0.73 -6.35 -14.62
N GLY A 128 1.89 -5.84 -15.05
CA GLY A 128 2.13 -5.43 -16.43
C GLY A 128 1.30 -4.18 -16.80
N VAL A 129 1.15 -3.27 -15.85
CA VAL A 129 0.38 -2.02 -15.99
C VAL A 129 1.24 -0.86 -15.53
N GLY A 130 0.91 0.36 -15.94
CA GLY A 130 1.57 1.55 -15.40
C GLY A 130 1.19 1.81 -13.92
N PRO A 131 2.08 2.41 -13.10
CA PRO A 131 1.81 2.69 -11.69
C PRO A 131 0.59 3.59 -11.47
N ARG A 132 0.29 4.48 -12.43
CA ARG A 132 -0.92 5.33 -12.43
C ARG A 132 -2.25 4.55 -12.32
N PHE A 133 -2.26 3.28 -12.73
CA PHE A 133 -3.45 2.43 -12.69
C PHE A 133 -3.59 1.63 -11.38
N LEU A 134 -2.63 1.74 -10.46
CA LEU A 134 -2.65 0.93 -9.23
C LEU A 134 -3.24 1.63 -8.03
N ARG A 135 -3.75 2.85 -8.18
CA ARG A 135 -4.18 3.67 -7.05
C ARG A 135 -5.20 2.98 -6.14
N ARG A 136 -6.25 2.37 -6.69
CA ARG A 136 -7.25 1.64 -5.87
C ARG A 136 -6.66 0.39 -5.24
N THR A 137 -5.81 -0.33 -5.99
CA THR A 137 -5.10 -1.50 -5.46
C THR A 137 -4.21 -1.10 -4.28
N LEU A 138 -3.44 -0.02 -4.39
CA LEU A 138 -2.62 0.52 -3.30
C LEU A 138 -3.46 1.00 -2.12
N GLY A 139 -4.56 1.70 -2.37
CA GLY A 139 -5.48 2.13 -1.30
C GLY A 139 -6.08 0.95 -0.53
N PHE A 140 -6.40 -0.14 -1.22
CA PHE A 140 -6.80 -1.39 -0.57
C PHE A 140 -5.65 -1.99 0.24
N LEU A 141 -4.47 -2.06 -0.35
CA LEU A 141 -3.28 -2.71 0.21
C LEU A 141 -2.72 -2.02 1.46
N LEU A 142 -2.72 -0.70 1.45
CA LEU A 142 -2.16 0.13 2.53
C LEU A 142 -3.23 0.53 3.56
N GLY A 143 -4.48 0.07 3.35
CA GLY A 143 -5.64 0.50 4.11
C GLY A 143 -6.13 1.89 3.70
N ASN A 144 -7.37 2.21 4.07
CA ASN A 144 -7.95 3.55 3.91
C ASN A 144 -7.21 4.66 4.71
N ALA A 145 -6.11 4.32 5.39
CA ALA A 145 -5.16 5.31 5.89
C ALA A 145 -4.88 6.25 4.72
N SER A 146 -5.41 7.47 4.84
CA SER A 146 -5.52 8.41 3.73
C SER A 146 -4.19 8.49 3.01
N GLN A 147 -4.20 8.59 1.68
CA GLN A 147 -3.00 8.76 0.82
C GLN A 147 -1.94 9.71 1.43
N LYS A 148 -2.40 10.61 2.32
CA LYS A 148 -1.64 11.38 3.30
C LYS A 148 -0.41 10.77 3.95
N HIS A 149 -0.34 9.46 4.14
CA HIS A 149 0.82 8.81 4.76
C HIS A 149 1.43 7.70 3.93
N ALA A 150 0.99 7.52 2.68
CA ALA A 150 1.40 6.39 1.86
C ALA A 150 2.92 6.39 1.61
N GLU A 151 3.53 7.56 1.46
CA GLU A 151 4.95 7.67 1.14
C GLU A 151 5.88 7.24 2.28
N GLU A 152 5.48 7.44 3.54
CA GLU A 152 6.23 7.02 4.73
C GLU A 152 5.97 5.54 5.10
N ARG A 153 5.20 4.80 4.29
CA ARG A 153 4.91 3.39 4.57
C ARG A 153 6.07 2.52 4.11
N ARG A 154 6.64 1.78 5.07
CA ARG A 154 7.50 0.64 4.76
C ARG A 154 6.62 -0.57 4.51
N SER A 155 6.99 -1.35 3.51
CA SER A 155 6.27 -2.58 3.20
C SER A 155 7.17 -3.71 2.77
N PHE A 156 6.71 -4.91 3.04
CA PHE A 156 7.34 -6.15 2.64
C PHE A 156 6.33 -6.95 1.84
N LEU A 157 6.70 -7.25 0.60
CA LEU A 157 5.93 -8.09 -0.30
C LEU A 157 6.65 -9.42 -0.46
N TYR A 158 6.01 -10.49 -0.01
CA TYR A 158 6.37 -11.84 -0.38
C TYR A 158 5.44 -12.35 -1.46
N ARG A 159 6.02 -13.00 -2.46
CA ARG A 159 5.28 -13.59 -3.57
C ARG A 159 5.89 -14.92 -3.92
N GLU A 160 5.06 -15.94 -4.06
CA GLU A 160 5.45 -17.23 -4.59
C GLU A 160 4.44 -17.68 -5.63
N PHE A 161 4.92 -18.08 -6.80
CA PHE A 161 4.03 -18.59 -7.83
C PHE A 161 4.63 -19.80 -8.52
N LEU A 162 3.72 -20.62 -9.07
CA LEU A 162 4.03 -21.75 -9.91
C LEU A 162 3.30 -21.60 -11.24
N ARG A 163 4.01 -21.16 -12.27
CA ARG A 163 3.51 -21.16 -13.64
C ARG A 163 3.58 -22.57 -14.20
N ARG A 164 2.45 -23.10 -14.64
CA ARG A 164 2.35 -24.43 -15.27
C ARG A 164 1.96 -24.36 -16.74
N GLY A 165 1.36 -23.26 -17.18
CA GLY A 165 1.00 -23.05 -18.56
C GLY A 165 0.68 -21.59 -18.86
N CYS A 166 0.39 -21.32 -20.13
CA CYS A 166 -0.14 -20.05 -20.56
C CYS A 166 -1.43 -20.26 -21.33
N GLY A 167 -2.33 -19.30 -21.19
CA GLY A 167 -3.51 -19.22 -22.02
C GLY A 167 -3.17 -18.81 -23.46
N PRO A 168 -4.15 -18.91 -24.38
CA PRO A 168 -4.05 -18.30 -25.69
C PRO A 168 -3.75 -16.79 -25.58
N GLU A 169 -2.98 -16.27 -26.53
CA GLU A 169 -2.70 -14.84 -26.66
C GLU A 169 -3.30 -14.29 -27.95
N LEU A 170 -3.88 -13.10 -27.87
CA LEU A 170 -4.39 -12.37 -29.03
C LEU A 170 -3.22 -11.91 -29.91
N ILE A 171 -3.17 -12.39 -31.16
CA ILE A 171 -2.09 -12.06 -32.10
C ILE A 171 -2.16 -10.58 -32.54
N PRO A 172 -1.01 -9.94 -32.84
CA PRO A 172 -0.96 -8.54 -33.28
C PRO A 172 -1.89 -8.20 -34.45
N GLU A 173 -2.01 -9.11 -35.43
CA GLU A 173 -2.81 -8.92 -36.65
C GLU A 173 -4.29 -8.78 -36.34
N CYS A 174 -4.79 -9.42 -35.29
CA CYS A 174 -6.17 -9.22 -34.83
C CYS A 174 -6.26 -8.09 -33.81
N ARG A 175 -5.25 -7.95 -32.94
CA ARG A 175 -5.20 -6.92 -31.90
C ARG A 175 -5.29 -5.51 -32.48
N TYR A 176 -4.58 -5.23 -33.56
CA TYR A 176 -4.53 -3.88 -34.15
C TYR A 176 -5.37 -3.73 -35.42
N ASN A 177 -6.23 -4.70 -35.72
CA ASN A 177 -7.10 -4.61 -36.89
C ASN A 177 -8.39 -3.87 -36.55
N ARG A 178 -8.47 -2.62 -37.02
CA ARG A 178 -9.63 -1.75 -36.85
C ARG A 178 -10.95 -2.38 -37.31
N SER A 179 -10.94 -3.24 -38.33
CA SER A 179 -12.17 -3.91 -38.82
C SER A 179 -12.76 -4.90 -37.82
N LEU A 180 -12.00 -5.28 -36.78
CA LEU A 180 -12.45 -6.15 -35.68
C LEU A 180 -13.01 -5.37 -34.49
N LEU A 181 -12.96 -4.03 -34.51
CA LEU A 181 -13.55 -3.21 -33.46
C LEU A 181 -15.06 -3.48 -33.36
N SER A 182 -15.59 -3.49 -32.13
CA SER A 182 -17.03 -3.61 -31.92
C SER A 182 -17.76 -2.41 -32.56
N PRO A 183 -18.85 -2.61 -33.32
CA PRO A 183 -19.61 -1.52 -33.91
C PRO A 183 -20.13 -0.51 -32.87
N ALA A 184 -20.46 -0.98 -31.67
CA ALA A 184 -20.88 -0.11 -30.56
C ALA A 184 -19.74 0.81 -30.11
N VAL A 185 -18.52 0.28 -30.01
CA VAL A 185 -17.32 1.06 -29.66
C VAL A 185 -16.98 2.03 -30.78
N GLU A 186 -16.98 1.60 -32.04
CA GLU A 186 -16.69 2.47 -33.17
C GLU A 186 -17.67 3.65 -33.27
N SER A 187 -18.96 3.37 -33.07
CA SER A 187 -20.02 4.40 -33.02
C SER A 187 -19.79 5.38 -31.86
N ALA A 188 -19.48 4.87 -30.67
CA ALA A 188 -19.21 5.70 -29.50
C ALA A 188 -17.97 6.58 -29.68
N LEU A 189 -16.85 6.02 -30.17
CA LEU A 189 -15.64 6.78 -30.46
C LEU A 189 -15.91 7.88 -31.49
N SER A 190 -16.59 7.54 -32.59
CA SER A 190 -16.93 8.50 -33.64
C SER A 190 -17.81 9.63 -33.13
N ARG A 191 -18.76 9.32 -32.23
CA ARG A 191 -19.63 10.31 -31.59
C ARG A 191 -18.85 11.19 -30.61
N LEU A 192 -18.10 10.59 -29.70
CA LEU A 192 -17.31 11.29 -28.69
C LEU A 192 -16.28 12.24 -29.30
N LEU A 193 -15.63 11.84 -30.39
CA LEU A 193 -14.69 12.69 -31.11
C LEU A 193 -15.36 13.94 -31.73
N ARG A 194 -16.65 13.86 -32.09
CA ARG A 194 -17.40 15.00 -32.63
C ARG A 194 -18.03 15.87 -31.55
N GLU A 195 -18.63 15.25 -30.54
CA GLU A 195 -19.46 15.92 -29.53
C GLU A 195 -18.66 16.37 -28.30
N ALA A 196 -17.58 15.68 -27.98
CA ALA A 196 -16.73 15.93 -26.82
C ALA A 196 -15.24 15.81 -27.21
N PRO A 197 -14.75 16.62 -28.18
CA PRO A 197 -13.35 16.59 -28.57
C PRO A 197 -12.48 16.93 -27.36
N VAL A 198 -11.57 16.03 -26.98
CA VAL A 198 -10.74 16.21 -25.78
C VAL A 198 -9.76 17.37 -25.95
N GLY A 199 -9.45 17.77 -27.19
CA GLY A 199 -8.65 18.96 -27.48
C GLY A 199 -7.37 18.99 -26.64
N LYS A 200 -7.18 20.07 -25.87
CA LYS A 200 -6.04 20.23 -24.95
C LYS A 200 -6.25 19.61 -23.55
N GLY A 201 -7.29 18.80 -23.34
CA GLY A 201 -7.62 18.13 -22.07
C GLY A 201 -8.75 18.79 -21.27
N ASP A 202 -9.78 19.28 -21.97
CA ASP A 202 -10.96 19.87 -21.32
C ASP A 202 -11.64 18.89 -20.35
N SER A 203 -11.86 19.32 -19.10
CA SER A 203 -12.39 18.43 -18.06
C SER A 203 -13.81 17.96 -18.33
N GLN A 204 -14.64 18.78 -18.98
CA GLN A 204 -16.02 18.38 -19.28
C GLN A 204 -16.03 17.31 -20.37
N ALA A 205 -15.24 17.48 -21.43
CA ALA A 205 -15.05 16.45 -22.45
C ALA A 205 -14.54 15.15 -21.83
N LEU A 206 -13.49 15.21 -21.00
CA LEU A 206 -12.92 14.03 -20.34
C LEU A 206 -13.93 13.30 -19.45
N ARG A 207 -14.79 14.01 -18.71
CA ARG A 207 -15.87 13.39 -17.93
C ARG A 207 -16.91 12.69 -18.81
N THR A 208 -17.22 13.23 -19.99
CA THR A 208 -18.10 12.57 -20.96
C THR A 208 -17.47 11.27 -21.45
N TRP A 209 -16.18 11.30 -21.80
CA TRP A 209 -15.42 10.11 -22.18
C TRP A 209 -15.37 9.06 -21.05
N GLU A 210 -15.11 9.49 -19.81
CA GLU A 210 -15.13 8.62 -18.63
C GLU A 210 -16.47 7.90 -18.48
N LYS A 211 -17.57 8.64 -18.55
CA LYS A 211 -18.92 8.11 -18.32
C LYS A 211 -19.37 7.14 -19.40
N GLU A 212 -18.97 7.38 -20.64
CA GLU A 212 -19.50 6.63 -21.78
C GLU A 212 -18.56 5.50 -22.21
N LEU A 213 -17.26 5.75 -22.32
CA LEU A 213 -16.31 4.80 -22.91
C LEU A 213 -15.78 3.80 -21.89
N LEU A 214 -15.42 4.23 -20.68
CA LEU A 214 -14.80 3.33 -19.70
C LEU A 214 -15.71 2.20 -19.22
N PRO A 215 -17.02 2.39 -18.96
CA PRO A 215 -17.91 1.28 -18.65
C PRO A 215 -18.04 0.27 -19.80
N MET A 216 -17.80 0.70 -21.04
CA MET A 216 -17.83 -0.20 -22.20
C MET A 216 -16.54 -0.98 -22.35
N VAL A 217 -15.38 -0.31 -22.42
CA VAL A 217 -14.11 -0.98 -22.82
C VAL A 217 -13.04 -1.00 -21.73
N GLY A 218 -13.27 -0.32 -20.61
CA GLY A 218 -12.26 -0.14 -19.57
C GLY A 218 -11.07 0.69 -20.03
N THR A 219 -9.95 0.57 -19.31
CA THR A 219 -8.67 1.20 -19.68
C THR A 219 -7.72 0.22 -20.37
N HIS A 220 -7.91 -1.08 -20.16
CA HIS A 220 -7.05 -2.13 -20.70
C HIS A 220 -7.86 -3.28 -21.27
N VAL A 221 -7.22 -4.03 -22.17
CA VAL A 221 -7.75 -5.26 -22.74
C VAL A 221 -6.86 -6.43 -22.38
N GLN A 222 -7.47 -7.56 -22.01
CA GLN A 222 -6.74 -8.78 -21.69
C GLN A 222 -6.17 -9.41 -22.98
N ILE A 223 -4.88 -9.28 -23.23
CA ILE A 223 -4.26 -9.86 -24.44
C ILE A 223 -3.84 -11.32 -24.24
N GLY A 224 -3.72 -11.79 -23.00
CA GLY A 224 -3.39 -13.18 -22.68
C GLY A 224 -3.41 -13.47 -21.18
N SER A 225 -3.02 -14.68 -20.79
CA SER A 225 -2.96 -15.07 -19.38
C SER A 225 -1.89 -16.13 -19.09
N GLU A 226 -1.49 -16.22 -17.82
CA GLU A 226 -0.66 -17.30 -17.28
C GLU A 226 -1.49 -18.16 -16.31
N ARG A 227 -1.25 -19.47 -16.33
CA ARG A 227 -1.98 -20.47 -15.56
C ARG A 227 -1.07 -21.20 -14.59
N GLY A 228 -1.60 -21.53 -13.43
CA GLY A 228 -0.84 -21.98 -12.28
C GLY A 228 -1.49 -21.59 -10.96
N ALA A 229 -0.68 -21.26 -9.98
CA ALA A 229 -1.12 -20.75 -8.69
C ALA A 229 -0.13 -19.69 -8.19
N GLU A 230 -0.64 -18.70 -7.48
CA GLU A 230 0.13 -17.61 -6.89
C GLU A 230 -0.32 -17.35 -5.46
N LEU A 231 0.65 -17.08 -4.60
CA LEU A 231 0.49 -16.68 -3.23
C LEU A 231 1.19 -15.33 -3.05
N ASN A 232 0.45 -14.34 -2.58
CA ASN A 232 0.94 -13.00 -2.28
C ASN A 232 0.69 -12.69 -0.81
N LEU A 233 1.69 -12.12 -0.16
CA LEU A 233 1.61 -11.65 1.22
C LEU A 233 2.24 -10.27 1.28
N LEU A 234 1.46 -9.28 1.68
CA LEU A 234 1.92 -7.93 1.93
C LEU A 234 1.82 -7.66 3.43
N ALA A 235 2.93 -7.24 4.02
CA ALA A 235 2.90 -6.52 5.28
C ALA A 235 3.30 -5.07 5.03
N SER A 236 2.59 -4.12 5.62
CA SER A 236 2.97 -2.72 5.58
C SER A 236 2.75 -2.06 6.92
N SER A 237 3.55 -1.06 7.22
CA SER A 237 3.41 -0.25 8.42
C SER A 237 3.72 1.20 8.10
N GLN A 238 2.99 2.10 8.75
CA GLN A 238 3.38 3.50 8.79
C GLN A 238 4.47 3.68 9.84
N VAL A 239 5.64 4.17 9.43
CA VAL A 239 6.80 4.31 10.29
C VAL A 239 7.11 5.80 10.44
N VAL A 240 6.92 6.34 11.64
CA VAL A 240 7.14 7.77 11.92
C VAL A 240 8.59 8.06 12.40
N THR A 241 9.39 7.04 12.71
CA THR A 241 10.79 7.23 13.18
C THR A 241 11.76 6.21 12.57
N ASP A 242 13.02 6.60 12.37
CA ASP A 242 14.04 5.74 11.76
C ASP A 242 14.27 4.42 12.51
N ASN A 243 14.20 4.46 13.85
CA ASN A 243 14.29 3.28 14.70
C ASN A 243 13.03 2.40 14.66
N ALA A 244 11.86 2.96 14.33
CA ALA A 244 10.67 2.17 14.09
C ALA A 244 10.79 1.35 12.80
N GLY A 245 11.64 1.76 11.85
CA GLY A 245 11.91 1.02 10.62
C GLY A 245 12.65 -0.29 10.85
N THR A 246 13.76 -0.27 11.59
CA THR A 246 14.52 -1.49 11.95
C THR A 246 13.68 -2.45 12.77
N CYS A 247 12.83 -1.90 13.62
CA CYS A 247 11.96 -2.70 14.45
C CYS A 247 10.72 -3.23 13.75
N PHE A 248 10.12 -2.49 12.83
CA PHE A 248 9.11 -3.03 11.94
C PHE A 248 9.68 -4.24 11.19
N SER A 249 10.90 -4.13 10.64
CA SER A 249 11.55 -5.26 9.97
C SER A 249 11.77 -6.45 10.91
N ALA A 250 12.11 -6.21 12.19
CA ALA A 250 12.27 -7.27 13.19
C ALA A 250 10.93 -7.92 13.61
N ASP A 251 9.90 -7.12 13.91
CA ASP A 251 8.56 -7.57 14.29
C ASP A 251 7.90 -8.33 13.13
N LEU A 252 8.06 -7.81 11.91
CA LEU A 252 7.63 -8.47 10.70
C LEU A 252 8.40 -9.76 10.47
N CYS A 253 9.71 -9.77 10.66
CA CYS A 253 10.51 -10.99 10.59
C CYS A 253 10.04 -12.05 11.59
N ALA A 254 9.64 -11.65 12.79
CA ALA A 254 9.08 -12.57 13.79
C ALA A 254 7.71 -13.12 13.33
N LEU A 255 6.83 -12.24 12.83
CA LEU A 255 5.53 -12.62 12.29
C LEU A 255 5.66 -13.59 11.10
N LEU A 256 6.61 -13.32 10.22
CA LEU A 256 6.87 -14.11 9.03
C LEU A 256 7.83 -15.27 9.30
N ALA A 257 8.42 -15.39 10.49
CA ALA A 257 9.41 -16.42 10.80
C ALA A 257 8.97 -17.84 10.42
N PRO A 258 7.70 -18.25 10.60
CA PRO A 258 7.21 -19.53 10.12
C PRO A 258 7.39 -19.70 8.60
N LEU A 259 7.21 -18.63 7.82
CA LEU A 259 7.41 -18.58 6.37
C LEU A 259 8.89 -18.54 6.01
N LEU A 260 9.66 -17.72 6.71
CA LEU A 260 11.08 -17.51 6.47
C LEU A 260 11.91 -18.78 6.66
N LYS A 261 11.49 -19.69 7.55
CA LYS A 261 12.10 -21.02 7.72
C LYS A 261 12.17 -21.83 6.42
N TRP A 262 11.26 -21.56 5.48
CA TRP A 262 11.16 -22.29 4.22
C TRP A 262 11.76 -21.54 3.03
N LEU A 263 12.22 -20.31 3.26
CA LEU A 263 12.90 -19.53 2.25
C LEU A 263 14.41 -19.77 2.32
N PRO A 264 15.11 -19.78 1.17
CA PRO A 264 16.58 -19.83 1.18
C PRO A 264 17.11 -18.68 2.05
N LYS A 265 18.09 -19.01 2.93
CA LYS A 265 18.68 -18.28 4.10
C LYS A 265 19.03 -16.77 3.98
N THR A 266 18.60 -16.10 2.93
CA THR A 266 18.99 -14.72 2.56
C THR A 266 18.21 -13.62 3.27
N LEU A 267 17.23 -13.93 4.12
CA LEU A 267 16.64 -12.95 5.04
C LEU A 267 17.43 -13.01 6.35
N SER A 268 18.48 -12.20 6.45
CA SER A 268 19.08 -11.89 7.75
C SER A 268 18.10 -11.01 8.51
N CYS A 269 17.15 -11.64 9.19
CA CYS A 269 16.37 -10.95 10.19
C CYS A 269 17.33 -10.51 11.29
N ASN A 270 17.70 -9.24 11.29
CA ASN A 270 18.40 -8.67 12.42
C ASN A 270 17.42 -8.67 13.59
N THR A 271 17.56 -9.66 14.47
CA THR A 271 16.82 -9.75 15.74
C THR A 271 17.34 -8.74 16.76
N GLY A 272 17.80 -7.57 16.30
CA GLY A 272 18.27 -6.51 17.16
C GLY A 272 17.18 -6.15 18.16
N VAL A 273 17.57 -5.94 19.42
CA VAL A 273 16.62 -5.65 20.50
C VAL A 273 15.91 -4.35 20.19
N CYS A 274 14.62 -4.45 19.89
CA CYS A 274 13.75 -3.31 19.76
C CYS A 274 13.37 -2.80 21.14
N HIS A 275 13.89 -1.63 21.51
CA HIS A 275 13.49 -0.95 22.73
C HIS A 275 12.09 -0.35 22.53
N ASN A 276 11.07 -1.10 22.93
CA ASN A 276 9.65 -0.74 22.85
C ASN A 276 9.22 0.33 23.89
N SER A 277 10.15 1.16 24.39
CA SER A 277 9.87 2.10 25.47
C SER A 277 9.15 3.38 25.00
N GLN A 278 8.93 3.57 23.70
CA GLN A 278 8.15 4.68 23.18
C GLN A 278 6.88 4.14 22.51
N THR A 279 5.74 4.71 22.88
CA THR A 279 4.41 4.42 22.32
C THR A 279 4.44 4.59 20.81
N ARG A 280 4.55 3.48 20.09
CA ARG A 280 4.39 3.44 18.64
C ARG A 280 2.90 3.55 18.31
N ILE A 281 2.55 4.53 17.49
CA ILE A 281 1.32 4.50 16.71
C ILE A 281 1.74 4.00 15.33
N SER A 282 1.83 2.69 15.15
CA SER A 282 2.06 2.06 13.85
C SER A 282 0.76 1.44 13.37
N ASP A 283 0.19 2.00 12.29
CA ASP A 283 -0.91 1.35 11.56
C ASP A 283 -0.33 0.20 10.72
N GLU A 284 -0.31 -0.98 11.31
CA GLU A 284 0.17 -2.22 10.71
C GLU A 284 -0.95 -2.91 9.91
N HIS A 285 -0.62 -3.30 8.68
CA HIS A 285 -1.51 -3.99 7.77
C HIS A 285 -0.84 -5.25 7.26
N LEU A 286 -1.46 -6.40 7.54
CA LEU A 286 -1.08 -7.69 6.96
C LEU A 286 -2.20 -8.16 6.04
N LEU A 287 -1.87 -8.36 4.77
CA LEU A 287 -2.78 -8.81 3.74
C LEU A 287 -2.21 -10.03 3.05
N CYS A 288 -3.02 -11.07 2.94
CA CYS A 288 -2.70 -12.26 2.18
C CYS A 288 -3.74 -12.42 1.06
N ALA A 289 -3.27 -12.77 -0.13
CA ALA A 289 -4.13 -13.17 -1.23
C ALA A 289 -3.49 -14.34 -1.96
N PHE A 290 -4.33 -15.21 -2.50
CA PHE A 290 -3.90 -16.31 -3.37
C PHE A 290 -4.79 -16.35 -4.60
N ARG A 291 -4.25 -16.88 -5.70
CA ARG A 291 -4.90 -16.87 -7.02
C ARG A 291 -4.57 -18.11 -7.80
N GLY A 292 -5.43 -18.43 -8.76
CA GLY A 292 -5.33 -19.68 -9.51
C GLY A 292 -5.46 -20.89 -8.57
N GLY A 293 -4.72 -21.95 -8.87
CA GLY A 293 -4.84 -23.21 -8.14
C GLY A 293 -6.11 -23.99 -8.50
N ASP A 294 -6.42 -24.97 -7.66
CA ASP A 294 -7.70 -25.67 -7.62
C ASP A 294 -8.70 -24.82 -6.81
N PRO A 295 -9.87 -24.44 -7.37
CA PRO A 295 -10.92 -23.73 -6.64
C PRO A 295 -11.40 -24.43 -5.37
N GLN A 296 -11.21 -25.76 -5.27
CA GLN A 296 -11.57 -26.55 -4.10
C GLN A 296 -10.45 -26.61 -3.04
N ALA A 297 -9.23 -26.21 -3.40
CA ALA A 297 -8.13 -26.15 -2.44
C ALA A 297 -8.35 -24.94 -1.53
N THR A 298 -8.80 -25.19 -0.30
CA THR A 298 -8.87 -24.16 0.73
C THR A 298 -7.45 -23.84 1.21
N PHE A 299 -6.98 -22.64 0.87
CA PHE A 299 -5.75 -22.10 1.46
C PHE A 299 -6.11 -21.07 2.51
N GLU A 300 -5.73 -21.32 3.76
CA GLU A 300 -5.96 -20.35 4.83
C GLU A 300 -4.90 -19.26 4.78
N CYS A 301 -5.34 -18.01 4.66
CA CYS A 301 -4.48 -16.83 4.66
C CYS A 301 -4.04 -16.45 6.09
N ASP A 302 -3.54 -17.42 6.86
CA ASP A 302 -2.88 -17.21 8.15
C ASP A 302 -1.43 -17.72 8.10
N PRO A 303 -0.42 -16.82 8.02
CA PRO A 303 0.98 -17.20 8.02
C PRO A 303 1.41 -18.15 9.15
N GLN A 304 0.70 -18.16 10.28
CA GLN A 304 1.00 -19.06 11.40
C GLN A 304 0.50 -20.49 11.17
N SER A 305 -0.56 -20.68 10.37
CA SER A 305 -1.12 -21.99 10.05
C SER A 305 -0.47 -22.65 8.82
N TRP A 306 0.39 -21.93 8.10
CA TRP A 306 1.02 -22.44 6.88
C TRP A 306 1.99 -23.59 7.17
N THR A 307 1.70 -24.75 6.58
CA THR A 307 2.65 -25.85 6.49
C THR A 307 3.30 -25.84 5.10
N ASN A 308 4.54 -26.33 5.01
CA ASN A 308 5.20 -26.47 3.71
C ASN A 308 4.36 -27.36 2.76
N THR A 309 3.67 -28.36 3.32
CA THR A 309 2.77 -29.25 2.58
C THR A 309 1.54 -28.52 2.04
N SER A 310 0.80 -27.76 2.86
CA SER A 310 -0.40 -27.03 2.39
C SER A 310 -0.07 -25.99 1.32
N ARG A 311 1.03 -25.25 1.52
CA ARG A 311 1.57 -24.31 0.53
C ARG A 311 1.97 -24.99 -0.77
N THR A 312 2.75 -26.07 -0.70
CA THR A 312 3.21 -26.79 -1.89
C THR A 312 2.04 -27.44 -2.63
N ASN A 313 1.09 -28.01 -1.90
CA ASN A 313 -0.13 -28.57 -2.47
C ASN A 313 -0.95 -27.50 -3.19
N PHE A 314 -1.14 -26.32 -2.59
CA PHE A 314 -1.81 -25.21 -3.25
C PHE A 314 -1.07 -24.77 -4.52
N LEU A 315 0.24 -24.56 -4.46
CA LEU A 315 1.02 -24.16 -5.64
C LEU A 315 0.94 -25.20 -6.77
N LEU A 316 0.97 -26.49 -6.44
CA LEU A 316 0.86 -27.59 -7.40
C LEU A 316 -0.57 -27.82 -7.89
N SER A 317 -1.58 -27.26 -7.24
CA SER A 317 -2.99 -27.50 -7.56
C SER A 317 -3.45 -26.85 -8.87
N GLY A 318 -2.73 -25.84 -9.37
CA GLY A 318 -3.14 -25.13 -10.59
C GLY A 318 -3.14 -26.04 -11.83
N ASP A 319 -4.22 -26.08 -12.59
CA ASP A 319 -4.32 -26.82 -13.84
C ASP A 319 -3.85 -25.94 -15.03
N PRO A 320 -2.88 -26.38 -15.84
CA PRO A 320 -2.39 -25.59 -16.97
C PRO A 320 -3.42 -25.38 -18.09
N THR A 321 -4.52 -26.11 -18.08
CA THR A 321 -5.57 -26.09 -19.10
C THR A 321 -6.84 -25.37 -18.66
N GLN A 322 -7.11 -25.29 -17.34
CA GLN A 322 -8.34 -24.67 -16.84
C GLN A 322 -8.21 -23.16 -16.70
N PRO A 323 -9.23 -22.39 -17.13
CA PRO A 323 -9.29 -20.94 -16.91
C PRO A 323 -9.28 -20.57 -15.42
N ALA A 324 -9.86 -21.41 -14.55
CA ALA A 324 -9.91 -21.19 -13.10
C ALA A 324 -8.53 -21.10 -12.45
N SER A 325 -7.51 -21.74 -13.04
CA SER A 325 -6.13 -21.66 -12.57
C SER A 325 -5.37 -20.46 -13.13
N THR A 326 -6.05 -19.48 -13.72
CA THR A 326 -5.42 -18.23 -14.14
C THR A 326 -5.04 -17.42 -12.89
N TYR A 327 -3.77 -17.11 -12.73
CA TYR A 327 -3.30 -16.26 -11.62
C TYR A 327 -2.80 -14.89 -12.11
N ARG A 328 -2.45 -14.78 -13.39
CA ARG A 328 -1.94 -13.54 -14.00
C ARG A 328 -2.55 -13.31 -15.37
N TYR A 329 -2.92 -12.06 -15.62
CA TYR A 329 -3.36 -11.57 -16.92
C TYR A 329 -2.26 -10.72 -17.53
N ARG A 330 -2.20 -10.72 -18.87
CA ARG A 330 -1.41 -9.77 -19.64
C ARG A 330 -2.35 -8.74 -20.22
N TRP A 331 -2.06 -7.48 -19.95
CA TRP A 331 -2.88 -6.34 -20.29
C TRP A 331 -2.20 -5.50 -21.35
N GLU A 332 -3.00 -4.87 -22.20
CA GLU A 332 -2.53 -3.77 -23.04
C GLU A 332 -3.51 -2.60 -22.93
N GLU A 333 -2.96 -1.40 -22.85
CA GLU A 333 -3.77 -0.18 -22.72
C GLU A 333 -4.59 0.04 -23.99
N VAL A 334 -5.87 0.38 -23.83
CA VAL A 334 -6.78 0.63 -24.96
C VAL A 334 -6.25 1.77 -25.83
N SER A 335 -5.62 2.80 -25.24
CA SER A 335 -5.00 3.91 -25.97
C SER A 335 -3.95 3.41 -26.98
N VAL A 336 -3.04 2.53 -26.55
CA VAL A 336 -2.00 1.93 -27.41
C VAL A 336 -2.60 1.10 -28.54
N ILE A 337 -3.66 0.33 -28.24
CA ILE A 337 -4.37 -0.47 -29.24
C ILE A 337 -5.02 0.45 -30.29
N LEU A 338 -5.73 1.49 -29.87
CA LEU A 338 -6.42 2.43 -30.77
C LEU A 338 -5.44 3.22 -31.63
N ASP A 339 -4.31 3.65 -31.07
CA ASP A 339 -3.25 4.35 -31.82
C ASP A 339 -2.75 3.46 -32.97
N ARG A 340 -2.44 2.20 -32.67
CA ARG A 340 -1.99 1.20 -33.66
C ARG A 340 -3.07 0.79 -34.66
N MET A 341 -4.34 0.96 -34.33
CA MET A 341 -5.47 0.81 -35.26
C MET A 341 -5.65 2.00 -36.22
N GLY A 342 -4.84 3.06 -36.09
CA GLY A 342 -5.00 4.29 -36.85
C GLY A 342 -6.12 5.19 -36.33
N LEU A 343 -6.29 5.23 -35.00
CA LEU A 343 -7.22 6.12 -34.29
C LEU A 343 -6.48 6.99 -33.25
N PRO A 344 -5.47 7.79 -33.66
CA PRO A 344 -4.58 8.50 -32.74
C PRO A 344 -5.31 9.55 -31.88
N GLU A 345 -6.37 10.19 -32.38
CA GLU A 345 -7.15 11.17 -31.61
C GLU A 345 -7.90 10.50 -30.45
N ALA A 346 -8.44 9.30 -30.68
CA ALA A 346 -9.10 8.53 -29.64
C ALA A 346 -8.09 7.98 -28.62
N ALA A 347 -6.91 7.56 -29.08
CA ALA A 347 -5.81 7.15 -28.22
C ALA A 347 -5.36 8.28 -27.30
N GLN A 348 -5.12 9.48 -27.86
CA GLN A 348 -4.75 10.67 -27.11
C GLN A 348 -5.81 11.05 -26.09
N ALA A 349 -7.09 11.01 -26.47
CA ALA A 349 -8.21 11.27 -25.56
C ALA A 349 -8.21 10.31 -24.36
N LEU A 350 -7.96 9.03 -24.58
CA LEU A 350 -7.88 8.01 -23.52
C LEU A 350 -6.64 8.17 -22.62
N ASP A 351 -5.50 8.58 -23.15
CA ASP A 351 -4.30 8.84 -22.35
C ASP A 351 -4.48 10.09 -21.47
N LEU A 352 -5.08 11.15 -22.03
CA LEU A 352 -5.48 12.34 -21.26
C LEU A 352 -6.52 12.00 -20.19
N LEU A 353 -7.50 11.16 -20.52
CA LEU A 353 -8.48 10.67 -19.56
C LEU A 353 -7.82 9.89 -18.41
N SER A 354 -6.88 9.00 -18.73
CA SER A 354 -6.13 8.24 -17.71
C SER A 354 -5.36 9.18 -16.79
N SER A 355 -4.74 10.22 -17.34
CA SER A 355 -4.03 11.26 -16.59
C SER A 355 -4.97 12.12 -15.73
N PHE A 356 -6.13 12.50 -16.26
CA PHE A 356 -7.17 13.23 -15.54
C PHE A 356 -7.70 12.45 -14.34
N ARG A 357 -7.96 11.15 -14.51
CA ARG A 357 -8.43 10.27 -13.43
C ARG A 357 -7.36 10.07 -12.36
N ALA A 358 -6.10 9.90 -12.76
CA ALA A 358 -4.98 9.86 -11.83
C ALA A 358 -4.83 11.17 -11.04
N CYS A 359 -5.27 12.30 -11.61
CA CYS A 359 -5.20 13.61 -10.96
C CYS A 359 -6.21 13.82 -9.82
N HIS A 360 -7.18 12.93 -9.62
CA HIS A 360 -8.19 13.09 -8.57
C HIS A 360 -7.67 12.78 -7.16
N GLY A 361 -6.76 13.55 -6.60
CA GLY A 361 -6.25 13.39 -5.22
C GLY A 361 -6.34 14.68 -4.40
N GLU A 362 -6.21 14.56 -3.08
CA GLU A 362 -6.02 15.74 -2.23
C GLU A 362 -4.75 16.47 -2.65
N GLY A 363 -4.81 17.79 -2.80
CA GLY A 363 -3.66 18.56 -3.24
C GLY A 363 -3.31 18.42 -4.72
N ARG A 364 -4.21 17.92 -5.58
CA ARG A 364 -4.02 17.90 -7.04
C ARG A 364 -5.14 18.65 -7.76
N LEU A 365 -4.75 19.46 -8.74
CA LEU A 365 -5.65 20.22 -9.60
C LEU A 365 -5.38 19.92 -11.06
N TRP A 366 -6.44 19.55 -11.77
CA TRP A 366 -6.40 19.50 -13.23
C TRP A 366 -6.63 20.91 -13.78
N LYS A 367 -5.61 21.52 -14.38
CA LYS A 367 -5.72 22.87 -14.96
C LYS A 367 -4.82 23.04 -16.18
N ALA A 368 -5.20 23.98 -17.03
CA ALA A 368 -4.41 24.40 -18.17
C ALA A 368 -3.15 25.13 -17.72
N ASP A 369 -2.01 24.81 -18.32
CA ASP A 369 -0.78 25.58 -18.16
C ASP A 369 -0.74 26.80 -19.09
N SER A 370 0.40 27.52 -19.12
CA SER A 370 0.57 28.72 -19.93
C SER A 370 0.41 28.50 -21.44
N THR A 371 0.49 27.25 -21.91
CA THR A 371 0.29 26.87 -23.32
C THR A 371 -1.16 26.46 -23.61
N GLY A 372 -2.01 26.45 -22.58
CA GLY A 372 -3.39 25.97 -22.64
C GLY A 372 -3.51 24.45 -22.58
N VAL A 373 -2.42 23.71 -22.37
CA VAL A 373 -2.43 22.25 -22.22
C VAL A 373 -2.81 21.90 -20.79
N TYR A 374 -3.86 21.11 -20.62
CA TYR A 374 -4.27 20.66 -19.31
C TYR A 374 -3.34 19.58 -18.79
N LYS A 375 -2.92 19.75 -17.54
CA LYS A 375 -2.13 18.78 -16.81
C LYS A 375 -2.56 18.71 -15.36
N CYS A 376 -2.13 17.65 -14.69
CA CYS A 376 -2.27 17.57 -13.26
C CYS A 376 -1.17 18.41 -12.60
N GLU A 377 -1.55 19.45 -11.87
CA GLU A 377 -0.63 20.24 -11.05
C GLU A 377 -0.86 19.94 -9.57
N CYS A 378 0.23 19.82 -8.83
CA CYS A 378 0.16 19.73 -7.40
C CYS A 378 -0.18 21.10 -6.78
N ASN A 379 -1.28 21.19 -6.04
CA ASN A 379 -1.66 22.33 -5.20
C ASN A 379 -1.67 21.99 -3.70
N LEU A 380 -1.02 20.91 -3.30
CA LEU A 380 -0.90 20.50 -1.91
C LEU A 380 -0.22 21.61 -1.10
N GLN A 381 -0.82 21.95 0.04
CA GLN A 381 -0.27 22.95 0.96
C GLN A 381 0.49 22.25 2.08
N CYS A 382 1.79 22.51 2.17
CA CYS A 382 2.70 21.76 3.04
C CYS A 382 2.92 22.32 4.43
N GLY A 383 2.00 23.11 5.01
CA GLY A 383 2.11 23.55 6.41
C GLY A 383 3.51 24.06 6.77
N ASN A 384 4.23 23.32 7.64
CA ASN A 384 5.60 23.63 8.08
C ASN A 384 6.71 22.96 7.25
N GLY A 385 6.36 22.21 6.21
CA GLY A 385 7.29 21.50 5.32
C GLY A 385 7.34 22.05 3.89
N GLN A 386 8.07 21.34 3.04
CA GLN A 386 8.35 21.75 1.67
C GLN A 386 7.60 20.87 0.66
N LEU A 387 6.98 21.51 -0.34
CA LEU A 387 6.30 20.77 -1.40
C LEU A 387 7.31 20.16 -2.39
N GLN A 388 7.31 18.83 -2.47
CA GLN A 388 7.93 18.06 -3.53
C GLN A 388 6.96 17.99 -4.72
N LYS A 389 7.20 18.81 -5.74
CA LYS A 389 6.26 19.02 -6.85
C LYS A 389 6.03 17.76 -7.69
N ASP A 390 7.06 16.94 -7.85
CA ASP A 390 7.03 15.77 -8.73
C ASP A 390 6.21 14.62 -8.13
N SER A 391 6.40 14.34 -6.84
CA SER A 391 5.60 13.37 -6.07
C SER A 391 4.25 13.95 -5.64
N CYS A 392 4.14 15.27 -5.57
CA CYS A 392 3.04 16.01 -4.97
C CYS A 392 2.84 15.65 -3.49
N THR A 393 3.92 15.72 -2.73
CA THR A 393 3.95 15.44 -1.30
C THR A 393 4.76 16.45 -0.53
N CYS A 394 4.58 16.45 0.79
CA CYS A 394 5.26 17.39 1.66
C CYS A 394 6.39 16.68 2.38
N GLU A 395 7.60 17.22 2.22
CA GLU A 395 8.76 16.86 3.00
C GLU A 395 8.69 17.62 4.32
N CYS A 396 8.46 16.88 5.41
CA CYS A 396 8.26 17.47 6.72
C CYS A 396 9.60 17.57 7.45
N PRO A 397 9.92 18.74 8.05
CA PRO A 397 11.10 18.86 8.87
C PRO A 397 10.97 17.98 10.12
N GLY A 398 12.03 17.30 10.49
CA GLY A 398 12.02 16.41 11.65
C GLY A 398 13.33 15.69 11.84
N ASP A 399 13.46 15.02 12.98
CA ASP A 399 14.55 14.09 13.26
C ASP A 399 14.01 12.80 13.92
N ALA A 400 14.90 11.92 14.36
CA ALA A 400 14.49 10.66 14.99
C ALA A 400 13.67 10.83 16.29
N TRP A 401 13.64 12.02 16.89
CA TRP A 401 13.05 12.30 18.20
C TRP A 401 11.78 13.14 18.12
N HIS A 402 11.75 14.15 17.25
CA HIS A 402 10.60 15.03 17.09
C HIS A 402 10.56 15.75 15.74
N GLY A 403 9.40 16.30 15.39
CA GLY A 403 9.25 17.02 14.13
C GLY A 403 7.79 17.13 13.70
N TRP A 404 7.62 17.44 12.42
CA TRP A 404 6.33 17.43 11.76
C TRP A 404 6.20 16.15 10.95
N ALA A 405 4.97 15.66 10.85
CA ALA A 405 4.63 14.48 10.09
C ALA A 405 3.31 14.69 9.35
N GLY A 406 3.05 13.75 8.44
CA GLY A 406 1.82 13.66 7.68
C GLY A 406 1.82 14.49 6.41
N ALA A 407 0.85 14.20 5.53
CA ALA A 407 0.82 14.70 4.14
C ALA A 407 1.04 16.19 3.95
N THR A 408 0.67 16.99 4.95
CA THR A 408 0.71 18.45 4.90
C THR A 408 1.60 19.03 5.98
N CYS A 409 2.37 18.20 6.69
CA CYS A 409 3.24 18.59 7.81
C CYS A 409 2.50 19.42 8.88
N ALA A 410 1.22 19.12 9.09
CA ALA A 410 0.35 19.82 10.03
C ALA A 410 0.35 19.14 11.42
N THR A 411 0.65 17.85 11.48
CA THR A 411 0.74 17.11 12.74
C THR A 411 2.18 17.09 13.24
N THR A 412 2.37 17.18 14.54
CA THR A 412 3.68 17.06 15.17
C THR A 412 3.83 15.68 15.79
N TYR A 413 5.04 15.14 15.83
CA TYR A 413 5.36 13.93 16.59
C TYR A 413 6.47 14.19 17.61
N GLY A 414 6.64 13.25 18.55
CA GLY A 414 7.66 13.34 19.58
C GLY A 414 7.30 14.30 20.71
N LYS A 415 8.34 14.78 21.37
CA LYS A 415 8.30 15.78 22.43
C LYS A 415 9.37 16.83 22.15
N CYS A 416 9.34 17.96 22.85
CA CYS A 416 10.47 18.86 22.78
C CYS A 416 11.78 18.12 23.12
N ILE A 417 12.90 18.59 22.62
CA ILE A 417 14.21 17.99 22.91
C ILE A 417 15.13 19.00 23.55
N LYS A 418 16.08 18.54 24.36
CA LYS A 418 17.15 19.38 24.89
C LYS A 418 18.02 19.88 23.73
N GLY A 419 18.18 21.19 23.60
CA GLY A 419 18.99 21.76 22.53
C GLY A 419 20.48 21.63 22.75
N LYS A 420 21.22 21.46 21.65
CA LYS A 420 22.68 21.44 21.65
C LYS A 420 23.21 22.76 22.23
N GLY A 421 24.12 22.67 23.20
CA GLY A 421 24.66 23.84 23.94
C GLY A 421 23.86 24.23 25.19
N THR A 422 22.78 23.52 25.51
CA THR A 422 22.10 23.63 26.80
C THR A 422 23.01 23.21 27.96
N GLY A 423 23.09 24.05 29.00
CA GLY A 423 23.75 23.74 30.27
C GLY A 423 25.28 23.72 30.16
N GLY A 424 25.88 24.82 29.70
CA GLY A 424 27.33 24.93 29.47
C GLY A 424 28.18 24.37 30.63
N VAL A 425 29.26 23.64 30.25
CA VAL A 425 30.44 23.06 30.96
C VAL A 425 30.48 22.80 32.48
N ASP A 426 29.60 23.36 33.29
CA ASP A 426 29.64 23.25 34.75
C ASP A 426 28.71 22.12 35.23
N PRO A 427 29.26 21.05 35.84
CA PRO A 427 28.51 19.88 36.31
C PRO A 427 27.44 20.19 37.35
N PHE A 428 27.44 21.36 37.99
CA PHE A 428 26.44 21.73 38.99
C PHE A 428 25.10 22.21 38.41
N HIS A 429 25.01 22.49 37.10
CA HIS A 429 23.84 23.13 36.47
C HIS A 429 22.96 22.19 35.62
N ALA A 430 23.26 20.89 35.60
CA ALA A 430 22.58 19.89 34.77
C ALA A 430 21.36 19.21 35.44
N VAL A 431 20.74 19.83 36.45
CA VAL A 431 19.57 19.27 37.17
C VAL A 431 18.22 19.66 36.51
N GLY A 432 18.27 20.23 35.30
CA GLY A 432 17.06 20.61 34.56
C GLY A 432 16.34 19.41 33.95
N HIS A 433 15.02 19.40 34.06
CA HIS A 433 14.15 18.47 33.34
C HIS A 433 13.88 19.04 31.96
N ALA A 434 14.49 18.45 30.94
CA ALA A 434 14.29 18.84 29.55
C ALA A 434 13.32 17.86 28.89
N CYS A 435 12.04 18.22 28.86
CA CYS A 435 11.00 17.58 28.07
C CYS A 435 10.60 16.16 28.54
N ASP A 436 10.86 15.83 29.80
CA ASP A 436 10.56 14.51 30.38
C ASP A 436 9.03 14.25 30.43
N SER A 437 8.25 15.22 30.92
CA SER A 437 6.79 15.16 31.05
C SER A 437 6.12 16.38 30.44
N GLY A 438 5.16 16.16 29.52
CA GLY A 438 4.31 17.24 29.01
C GLY A 438 5.02 18.35 28.23
N ASN A 439 6.18 18.07 27.62
CA ASN A 439 7.05 19.07 26.99
C ASN A 439 7.51 20.20 27.94
N GLU A 440 7.59 19.91 29.23
CA GLU A 440 8.09 20.87 30.20
C GLU A 440 9.62 21.00 30.11
N CYS A 441 10.08 22.24 30.03
CA CYS A 441 11.48 22.64 30.00
C CYS A 441 11.73 23.42 31.29
N SER A 442 12.31 22.78 32.31
CA SER A 442 12.38 23.36 33.65
C SER A 442 13.69 23.11 34.39
N THR A 443 13.93 23.97 35.36
CA THR A 443 15.00 23.97 36.36
C THR A 443 14.38 24.17 37.73
N SER A 444 15.20 24.20 38.79
CA SER A 444 14.72 24.48 40.15
C SER A 444 14.12 25.88 40.34
N THR A 445 14.38 26.82 39.43
CA THR A 445 13.99 28.23 39.59
C THR A 445 13.17 28.79 38.42
N ALA A 446 13.15 28.11 37.27
CA ALA A 446 12.38 28.52 36.09
C ALA A 446 11.77 27.31 35.37
N SER A 447 10.55 27.44 34.85
CA SER A 447 9.89 26.43 34.03
C SER A 447 9.13 27.10 32.90
N THR A 448 9.11 26.44 31.73
CA THR A 448 8.29 26.78 30.58
C THR A 448 7.81 25.51 29.89
N THR A 449 6.69 25.57 29.17
CA THR A 449 6.18 24.43 28.39
C THR A 449 6.41 24.69 26.91
N CYS A 450 7.24 23.85 26.28
CA CYS A 450 7.54 23.95 24.86
C CYS A 450 6.52 23.19 24.01
N LYS A 451 6.43 23.54 22.74
CA LYS A 451 5.72 22.72 21.75
C LYS A 451 6.50 21.43 21.50
N ALA A 452 5.83 20.40 21.00
CA ALA A 452 6.46 19.10 20.70
C ALA A 452 7.65 19.21 19.73
N THR A 453 7.65 20.19 18.82
CA THR A 453 8.74 20.39 17.84
C THR A 453 9.78 21.40 18.29
N GLU A 454 9.62 22.01 19.47
CA GLU A 454 10.55 23.03 19.95
C GLU A 454 11.74 22.41 20.68
N VAL A 455 12.80 23.21 20.79
CA VAL A 455 14.06 22.86 21.41
C VAL A 455 14.14 23.56 22.77
N CYS A 456 14.28 22.79 23.84
CA CYS A 456 14.42 23.27 25.20
C CYS A 456 15.87 23.72 25.47
N CYS A 457 16.05 25.02 25.69
CA CYS A 457 17.32 25.64 26.05
C CYS A 457 17.31 26.06 27.51
N LEU A 458 18.22 25.48 28.31
CA LEU A 458 18.27 25.67 29.77
C LEU A 458 19.61 26.25 30.24
N THR A 459 19.52 27.12 31.24
CA THR A 459 20.61 27.42 32.18
C THR A 459 20.20 26.96 33.59
N GLY A 460 21.02 27.18 34.61
CA GLY A 460 20.60 26.91 36.00
C GLY A 460 19.40 27.76 36.47
N PHE A 461 19.12 28.89 35.81
CA PHE A 461 18.18 29.90 36.29
C PHE A 461 17.13 30.33 35.26
N ASN A 462 17.20 29.80 34.04
CA ASN A 462 16.35 30.24 32.95
C ASN A 462 16.03 29.07 32.02
N ALA A 463 14.82 29.07 31.48
CA ALA A 463 14.32 28.07 30.55
C ALA A 463 13.62 28.77 29.38
N LEU A 464 13.99 28.37 28.16
CA LEU A 464 13.51 28.96 26.92
C LEU A 464 13.15 27.86 25.92
N CYS A 465 12.06 28.08 25.18
CA CYS A 465 11.68 27.23 24.05
C CYS A 465 12.11 27.90 22.75
N CYS A 466 12.99 27.22 22.02
CA CYS A 466 13.49 27.65 20.73
C CYS A 466 12.78 26.90 19.61
N LYS A 467 12.72 27.50 18.42
CA LYS A 467 12.11 26.85 17.25
C LYS A 467 12.89 25.59 16.87
N PHE A 468 12.24 24.64 16.21
CA PHE A 468 12.90 23.46 15.63
C PHE A 468 14.15 23.86 14.84
N GLY A 469 15.21 23.05 14.94
CA GLY A 469 16.50 23.30 14.29
C GLY A 469 17.39 24.35 14.97
N SER A 470 16.90 25.03 16.02
CA SER A 470 17.73 25.96 16.79
C SER A 470 18.77 25.22 17.64
N THR A 471 19.91 25.87 17.85
CA THR A 471 20.86 25.51 18.91
C THR A 471 20.76 26.50 20.07
N CYS A 472 21.36 26.15 21.20
CA CYS A 472 21.34 26.95 22.41
C CYS A 472 22.73 27.55 22.64
N ASP A 473 22.82 28.88 22.71
CA ASP A 473 24.00 29.56 23.26
C ASP A 473 23.71 29.93 24.71
N CYS A 474 24.04 29.01 25.61
CA CYS A 474 23.77 29.15 27.04
C CYS A 474 25.04 29.49 27.81
N GLY A 475 25.05 30.67 28.43
CA GLY A 475 25.98 31.02 29.50
C GLY A 475 25.48 30.54 30.87
N PRO A 476 26.14 30.98 31.97
CA PRO A 476 25.75 30.57 33.32
C PRO A 476 24.35 31.06 33.75
N TRP A 477 23.93 32.22 33.25
CA TRP A 477 22.71 32.92 33.70
C TRP A 477 21.67 33.14 32.61
N THR A 478 22.10 33.16 31.35
CA THR A 478 21.24 33.50 30.20
C THR A 478 21.44 32.47 29.11
N CYS A 479 20.37 32.17 28.39
CA CYS A 479 20.47 31.39 27.16
C CYS A 479 19.73 32.09 26.03
N ALA A 480 20.27 31.97 24.83
CA ALA A 480 19.67 32.47 23.61
C ALA A 480 19.48 31.32 22.60
N CYS A 481 18.40 31.42 21.81
CA CYS A 481 18.25 30.60 20.63
C CYS A 481 19.20 31.12 19.55
N VAL A 482 20.02 30.25 19.00
CA VAL A 482 20.81 30.52 17.81
C VAL A 482 20.21 29.68 16.69
N ASP A 483 19.70 30.34 15.65
CA ASP A 483 19.21 29.66 14.47
C ASP A 483 20.33 28.75 13.94
N GLY A 484 20.04 27.46 13.75
CA GLY A 484 21.01 26.54 13.18
C GLY A 484 21.29 26.94 11.73
N ASP A 485 22.57 27.03 11.37
CA ASP A 485 22.97 27.19 9.98
C ASP A 485 22.48 25.95 9.20
N ASP A 486 21.37 26.10 8.47
CA ASP A 486 20.84 25.20 7.45
C ASP A 486 19.79 24.14 7.91
N ILE A 487 18.52 24.57 8.04
CA ILE A 487 17.36 23.66 8.20
C ILE A 487 17.29 22.62 7.05
N SER A 488 17.87 22.93 5.88
CA SER A 488 17.98 22.03 4.73
C SER A 488 18.72 20.71 5.05
N GLN A 489 19.58 20.70 6.07
CA GLN A 489 20.30 19.48 6.49
C GLN A 489 19.52 18.61 7.47
N MET A 490 18.33 19.05 7.89
CA MET A 490 17.45 18.37 8.85
C MET A 490 16.12 17.93 8.22
N LEU A 491 16.09 17.81 6.89
CA LEU A 491 14.99 17.19 6.17
C LEU A 491 15.22 15.67 6.13
N VAL A 492 14.17 14.90 6.39
CA VAL A 492 14.19 13.42 6.45
C VAL A 492 13.74 12.82 5.14
#